data_AF-A0A2E2EDH8-F1
#
_entry.id   AF-A0A2E2EDH8-F1
#
_cell.length_a   1.000
_cell.length_b   1.000
_cell.length_c   1.000
_cell.angle_alpha   90.00
_cell.angle_beta   90.00
_cell.angle_gamma   90.00
#
_symmetry.space_group_name_H-M   'P 1'
#
loop_
_entity.id
_entity.type
_entity.pdbx_description
1 polymer ?
#
loop_
_entity_poly.entity_id
_entity_poly.type
_entity_poly.pdbx_seq_one_letter_code
_entity_poly.pdbx_strand_id
1 'polypeptide(L)'
;MLKRKVLFIMISFFCFSSYAKEEKKIYSQKEFEKKVKEEVDRQIELLKKKSIAQLTKELMDKERSLAKQVEQLKLREEQIKLNESSLAKKIVELEKTKKKIIGCIDENKKGESMRVRQLVDVVSGMKPQKAADLLSVQEENISVKILQKIKPERAAKIFNLMDKEVSARLQKLYLNMQQ
;
A
#
# COMPACT_ATOMS: atom_id res chain seq x y z
N MET A 1 80.74 -42.84 -12.90
CA MET A 1 79.31 -42.68 -12.50
C MET A 1 78.33 -43.67 -13.18
N LEU A 2 78.77 -44.80 -13.74
CA LEU A 2 77.86 -45.75 -14.40
C LEU A 2 77.65 -47.08 -13.63
N LYS A 3 78.57 -47.46 -12.73
CA LYS A 3 78.48 -48.73 -11.97
C LYS A 3 77.62 -48.65 -10.69
N ARG A 4 77.23 -47.46 -10.21
CA ARG A 4 76.43 -47.26 -8.99
C ARG A 4 74.91 -47.20 -9.26
N LYS A 5 74.49 -46.95 -10.50
CA LYS A 5 73.08 -46.95 -10.93
C LYS A 5 72.59 -48.34 -11.37
N VAL A 6 73.47 -49.20 -11.88
CA VAL A 6 73.14 -50.61 -12.20
C VAL A 6 72.90 -51.43 -10.93
N LEU A 7 73.63 -51.14 -9.85
CA LEU A 7 73.42 -51.79 -8.54
C LEU A 7 72.08 -51.39 -7.89
N PHE A 8 71.62 -50.15 -8.09
CA PHE A 8 70.33 -49.68 -7.57
C PHE A 8 69.13 -50.24 -8.35
N ILE A 9 69.27 -50.45 -9.67
CA ILE A 9 68.23 -51.08 -10.49
C ILE A 9 68.16 -52.60 -10.22
N MET A 10 69.29 -53.26 -9.95
CA MET A 10 69.28 -54.66 -9.53
C MET A 10 68.71 -54.86 -8.12
N ILE A 11 68.84 -53.90 -7.20
CA ILE A 11 68.19 -53.93 -5.88
C ILE A 11 66.68 -53.64 -5.98
N SER A 12 66.25 -52.79 -6.92
CA SER A 12 64.82 -52.57 -7.20
C SER A 12 64.13 -53.77 -7.89
N PHE A 13 64.89 -54.61 -8.60
CA PHE A 13 64.37 -55.85 -9.19
C PHE A 13 64.45 -57.06 -8.24
N PHE A 14 65.39 -57.06 -7.28
CA PHE A 14 65.47 -58.09 -6.23
C PHE A 14 64.50 -57.87 -5.06
N CYS A 15 63.91 -56.68 -4.92
CA CYS A 15 62.85 -56.43 -3.95
C CYS A 15 61.44 -56.83 -4.43
N PHE A 16 61.28 -57.32 -5.67
CA PHE A 16 60.02 -57.90 -6.14
C PHE A 16 59.92 -59.43 -5.93
N SER A 17 60.96 -60.08 -5.39
CA SER A 17 60.94 -61.50 -5.03
C SER A 17 60.86 -61.78 -3.53
N SER A 18 60.83 -60.75 -2.67
CA SER A 18 60.35 -60.91 -1.30
C SER A 18 58.83 -60.85 -1.31
N TYR A 19 58.22 -61.94 -1.78
CA TYR A 19 56.88 -62.32 -1.37
C TYR A 19 56.86 -62.32 0.17
N ALA A 20 56.39 -61.22 0.76
CA ALA A 20 55.69 -61.31 2.02
C ALA A 20 54.66 -62.42 1.82
N LYS A 21 54.82 -63.50 2.56
CA LYS A 21 53.93 -64.65 2.58
C LYS A 21 52.59 -64.14 3.11
N GLU A 22 51.80 -63.50 2.24
CA GLU A 22 50.37 -63.38 2.42
C GLU A 22 49.88 -64.82 2.53
N GLU A 23 49.64 -65.27 3.76
CA GLU A 23 48.72 -66.36 3.98
C GLU A 23 47.41 -65.94 3.32
N LYS A 24 47.21 -66.39 2.07
CA LYS A 24 45.90 -66.36 1.43
C LYS A 24 45.01 -67.14 2.38
N LYS A 25 44.25 -66.43 3.21
CA LYS A 25 43.22 -67.01 4.06
C LYS A 25 42.23 -67.67 3.10
N ILE A 26 42.38 -68.98 2.90
CA ILE A 26 41.44 -69.78 2.13
C ILE A 26 40.22 -69.90 3.05
N TYR A 27 39.25 -69.02 2.84
CA TYR A 27 37.97 -69.12 3.54
C TYR A 27 37.19 -70.26 2.92
N SER A 28 36.55 -71.10 3.75
CA SER A 28 35.49 -71.96 3.24
C SER A 28 34.39 -71.09 2.64
N GLN A 29 33.85 -71.47 1.49
CA GLN A 29 32.80 -70.71 0.79
C GLN A 29 31.66 -70.27 1.74
N LYS A 30 31.31 -71.15 2.70
CA LYS A 30 30.31 -70.87 3.74
C LYS A 30 30.70 -69.77 4.73
N GLU A 31 31.97 -69.66 5.10
CA GLU A 31 32.47 -68.64 6.03
C GLU A 31 32.53 -67.26 5.36
N PHE A 32 32.90 -67.24 4.07
CA PHE A 32 32.90 -66.03 3.27
C PHE A 32 31.46 -65.51 3.06
N GLU A 33 30.54 -66.37 2.63
CA GLU A 33 29.12 -66.01 2.45
C GLU A 33 28.50 -65.49 3.75
N LYS A 34 28.84 -66.10 4.90
CA LYS A 34 28.37 -65.64 6.21
C LYS A 34 28.87 -64.24 6.55
N LYS A 35 30.16 -63.95 6.39
CA LYS A 35 30.73 -62.64 6.69
C LYS A 35 30.25 -61.55 5.72
N VAL A 36 30.08 -61.89 4.45
CA VAL A 36 29.51 -60.97 3.45
C VAL A 36 28.07 -60.61 3.85
N LYS A 37 27.26 -61.60 4.23
CA LYS A 37 25.90 -61.36 4.69
C LYS A 37 25.85 -60.47 5.94
N GLU A 38 26.68 -60.75 6.94
CA GLU A 38 26.78 -59.95 8.17
C GLU A 38 27.18 -58.49 7.88
N GLU A 39 28.12 -58.25 6.96
CA GLU A 39 28.55 -56.89 6.61
C GLU A 39 27.50 -56.16 5.75
N VAL A 40 26.78 -56.86 4.86
CA VAL A 40 25.64 -56.30 4.11
C VAL A 40 24.51 -55.90 5.06
N ASP A 41 24.15 -56.76 6.01
CA ASP A 41 23.12 -56.47 7.01
C ASP A 41 23.50 -55.26 7.89
N ARG A 42 24.79 -55.16 8.25
CA ARG A 42 25.35 -54.01 8.97
C ARG A 42 25.24 -52.71 8.17
N GLN A 43 25.57 -52.74 6.88
CA GLN A 43 25.43 -51.56 6.02
C GLN A 43 23.97 -51.15 5.82
N ILE A 44 23.05 -52.12 5.70
CA ILE A 44 21.61 -51.86 5.62
C ILE A 44 21.11 -51.18 6.91
N GLU A 45 21.54 -51.63 8.09
CA GLU A 45 21.19 -50.97 9.36
C GLU A 45 21.74 -49.54 9.47
N LEU A 46 22.99 -49.32 9.07
CA LEU A 46 23.63 -48.01 9.09
C LEU A 46 22.92 -47.02 8.15
N LEU A 47 22.53 -47.47 6.96
CA LEU A 47 21.75 -46.68 6.00
C LEU A 47 20.36 -46.33 6.54
N LYS A 48 19.67 -47.30 7.16
CA LYS A 48 18.36 -47.05 7.82
C LYS A 48 18.50 -46.03 8.95
N LYS A 49 19.48 -46.18 9.84
CA LYS A 49 19.74 -45.25 10.96
C LYS A 49 20.10 -43.84 10.45
N LYS A 50 20.94 -43.74 9.41
CA LYS A 50 21.31 -42.46 8.78
C LYS A 50 20.12 -41.78 8.09
N SER A 51 19.30 -42.54 7.37
CA SER A 51 18.08 -42.03 6.71
C SER A 51 17.04 -41.54 7.72
N ILE A 52 16.83 -42.27 8.82
CA ILE A 52 15.92 -41.85 9.89
C ILE A 52 16.44 -40.60 10.59
N ALA A 53 17.73 -40.55 10.94
CA ALA A 53 18.34 -39.38 11.55
C ALA A 53 18.27 -38.13 10.65
N GLN A 54 18.47 -38.31 9.34
CA GLN A 54 18.31 -37.23 8.37
C GLN A 54 16.86 -36.73 8.31
N LEU A 55 15.88 -37.64 8.24
CA LEU A 55 14.46 -37.27 8.24
C LEU A 55 14.06 -36.56 9.54
N THR A 56 14.52 -37.04 10.70
CA THR A 56 14.27 -36.38 11.99
C THR A 56 14.83 -34.97 12.00
N LYS A 57 16.05 -34.76 11.47
CA LYS A 57 16.65 -33.43 11.35
C LYS A 57 15.84 -32.52 10.44
N GLU A 58 15.43 -32.99 9.26
CA GLU A 58 14.61 -32.23 8.32
C GLU A 58 13.24 -31.85 8.93
N LEU A 59 12.62 -32.76 9.68
CA LEU A 59 11.37 -32.47 10.40
C LEU A 59 11.56 -31.41 11.49
N MET A 60 12.62 -31.50 12.29
CA MET A 60 12.94 -30.50 13.31
C MET A 60 13.23 -29.12 12.71
N ASP A 61 13.95 -29.07 11.59
CA ASP A 61 14.24 -27.82 10.89
C ASP A 61 12.95 -27.21 10.29
N LYS A 62 12.07 -28.06 9.75
CA LYS A 62 10.75 -27.64 9.25
C LYS A 62 9.85 -27.14 10.38
N GLU A 63 9.80 -27.82 11.52
CA GLU A 63 9.02 -27.40 12.69
C GLU A 63 9.48 -26.04 13.19
N ARG A 64 10.80 -25.83 13.32
CA ARG A 64 11.38 -24.53 13.70
C ARG A 64 11.04 -23.44 12.69
N SER A 65 11.12 -23.74 11.39
CA SER A 65 10.73 -22.79 10.35
C SER A 65 9.25 -22.44 10.43
N LEU A 66 8.37 -23.42 10.63
CA LEU A 66 6.94 -23.20 10.78
C LEU A 66 6.63 -22.38 12.03
N ALA A 67 7.27 -22.66 13.16
CA ALA A 67 7.11 -21.90 14.39
C ALA A 67 7.42 -20.41 14.18
N LYS A 68 8.54 -20.11 13.50
CA LYS A 68 8.91 -18.72 13.14
C LYS A 68 7.88 -18.06 12.22
N GLN A 69 7.36 -18.79 11.23
CA GLN A 69 6.33 -18.25 10.32
C GLN A 69 5.02 -17.96 11.07
N VAL A 70 4.60 -18.85 11.96
CA VAL A 70 3.41 -18.66 12.80
C VAL A 70 3.55 -17.43 13.69
N GLU A 71 4.72 -17.24 14.30
CA GLU A 71 5.00 -16.05 15.11
C GLU A 71 4.94 -14.76 14.26
N GLN A 72 5.56 -14.75 13.08
CA GLN A 72 5.51 -13.61 12.17
C GLN A 72 4.08 -13.30 11.70
N LEU A 73 3.28 -14.34 11.43
CA LEU A 73 1.88 -14.17 11.02
C LEU A 73 1.04 -13.59 12.15
N LYS A 74 1.24 -14.03 13.40
CA LYS A 74 0.55 -13.45 14.58
C LYS A 74 0.87 -11.96 14.73
N LEU A 75 2.14 -11.58 14.65
CA LEU A 75 2.54 -10.17 14.72
C LEU A 75 1.91 -9.33 13.60
N ARG A 76 1.85 -9.87 12.37
CA ARG A 76 1.18 -9.19 11.25
C ARG A 76 -0.32 -9.06 11.47
N GLU A 77 -0.98 -10.10 11.98
CA GLU A 77 -2.42 -10.07 12.27
C GLU A 77 -2.75 -9.01 13.32
N GLU A 78 -1.97 -8.92 14.39
CA GLU A 78 -2.11 -7.88 15.41
C GLU A 78 -1.89 -6.48 14.82
N GLN A 79 -0.85 -6.29 14.01
CA GLN A 79 -0.60 -5.02 13.35
C GLN A 79 -1.73 -4.62 12.40
N ILE A 80 -2.29 -5.56 11.64
CA ILE A 80 -3.43 -5.33 10.75
C ILE A 80 -4.65 -4.91 11.57
N LYS A 81 -4.98 -5.61 12.66
CA LYS A 81 -6.11 -5.23 13.53
C LYS A 81 -5.96 -3.82 14.11
N LEU A 82 -4.76 -3.45 14.56
CA LEU A 82 -4.49 -2.10 15.04
C LEU A 82 -4.65 -1.05 13.95
N ASN A 83 -4.13 -1.33 12.75
CA ASN A 83 -4.25 -0.46 11.59
C ASN A 83 -5.70 -0.30 11.14
N GLU A 84 -6.48 -1.38 11.07
CA GLU A 84 -7.90 -1.37 10.73
C GLU A 84 -8.68 -0.50 11.72
N SER A 85 -8.45 -0.66 13.03
CA SER A 85 -9.09 0.16 14.06
C SER A 85 -8.72 1.64 13.92
N SER A 86 -7.44 1.94 13.66
CA SER A 86 -6.97 3.32 13.46
C SER A 86 -7.56 3.95 12.20
N LEU A 87 -7.61 3.21 11.10
CA LEU A 87 -8.20 3.65 9.84
C LEU A 87 -9.70 3.89 9.98
N ALA A 88 -10.43 2.99 10.65
CA ALA A 88 -11.86 3.17 10.93
C ALA A 88 -12.12 4.46 11.73
N LYS A 89 -11.31 4.73 12.77
CA LYS A 89 -11.40 5.99 13.54
C LYS A 89 -11.14 7.21 12.67
N LYS A 90 -10.10 7.19 11.85
CA LYS A 90 -9.76 8.29 10.93
C LYS A 90 -10.89 8.55 9.92
N ILE A 91 -11.52 7.50 9.39
CA ILE A 91 -12.66 7.64 8.47
C ILE A 91 -13.82 8.35 9.17
N VAL A 92 -14.17 7.94 10.39
CA VAL A 92 -15.25 8.58 11.16
C VAL A 92 -14.95 10.05 11.47
N GLU A 93 -13.70 10.38 11.82
CA GLU A 93 -13.27 11.76 12.06
C GLU A 93 -13.33 12.62 10.79
N LEU A 94 -12.91 12.06 9.65
CA LEU A 94 -13.00 12.71 8.35
C LEU A 94 -14.46 12.97 7.95
N GLU A 95 -15.35 11.99 8.12
CA GLU A 95 -16.78 12.18 7.85
C GLU A 95 -17.40 13.24 8.74
N LYS A 96 -17.05 13.26 10.03
CA LYS A 96 -17.52 14.28 10.98
C LYS A 96 -17.04 15.68 10.56
N THR A 97 -15.78 15.80 10.16
CA THR A 97 -15.19 17.06 9.70
C THR A 97 -15.85 17.53 8.40
N LYS A 98 -16.03 16.62 7.44
CA LYS A 98 -16.76 16.89 6.19
C LYS A 98 -18.17 17.41 6.46
N LYS A 99 -18.93 16.75 7.34
CA LYS A 99 -20.28 17.18 7.73
C LYS A 99 -20.29 18.57 8.35
N LYS A 100 -19.33 18.87 9.22
CA LYS A 100 -19.18 20.22 9.82
C LYS A 100 -18.89 21.29 8.76
N ILE A 101 -17.99 21.01 7.82
CA ILE A 101 -17.64 21.95 6.75
C ILE A 101 -18.87 22.22 5.86
N ILE A 102 -19.57 21.17 5.44
CA ILE A 102 -20.79 21.31 4.63
C ILE A 102 -21.85 22.11 5.40
N GLY A 103 -22.04 21.80 6.68
CA GLY A 103 -22.96 22.56 7.54
C GLY A 103 -22.62 24.05 7.62
N CYS A 104 -21.34 24.39 7.84
CA CYS A 104 -20.89 25.78 7.89
C CYS A 104 -21.08 26.51 6.54
N ILE A 105 -20.80 25.84 5.43
CA ILE A 105 -21.04 26.39 4.08
C ILE A 105 -22.53 26.64 3.86
N ASP A 106 -23.40 25.70 4.24
CA ASP A 106 -24.84 25.82 4.07
C ASP A 106 -25.43 26.91 4.96
N GLU A 107 -24.97 27.03 6.20
CA GLU A 107 -25.34 28.11 7.11
C GLU A 107 -24.92 29.47 6.57
N ASN A 108 -23.69 29.59 6.06
CA ASN A 108 -23.20 30.81 5.44
C ASN A 108 -24.01 31.19 4.20
N LYS A 109 -24.32 30.21 3.32
CA LYS A 109 -25.17 30.43 2.14
C LYS A 109 -26.58 30.86 2.53
N LYS A 110 -27.18 30.24 3.56
CA LYS A 110 -28.50 30.64 4.08
C LYS A 110 -28.48 32.06 4.64
N GLY A 111 -27.46 32.40 5.43
CA GLY A 111 -27.27 33.74 5.98
C GLY A 111 -27.08 34.80 4.89
N GLU A 112 -26.25 34.51 3.89
CA GLU A 112 -26.08 35.37 2.72
C GLU A 112 -27.39 35.54 1.95
N SER A 113 -28.09 34.45 1.64
CA SER A 113 -29.38 34.53 0.93
C SER A 113 -30.44 35.31 1.71
N MET A 114 -30.44 35.22 3.05
CA MET A 114 -31.34 35.99 3.90
C MET A 114 -31.03 37.48 3.83
N ARG A 115 -29.75 37.87 3.95
CA ARG A 115 -29.32 39.27 3.84
C ARG A 115 -29.61 39.84 2.46
N VAL A 116 -29.35 39.09 1.39
CA VAL A 116 -29.69 39.51 0.02
C VAL A 116 -31.20 39.69 -0.11
N ARG A 117 -32.02 38.80 0.45
CA ARG A 117 -33.49 38.95 0.44
C ARG A 117 -33.93 40.24 1.14
N GLN A 118 -33.38 40.55 2.31
CA GLN A 118 -33.66 41.80 3.02
C GLN A 118 -33.32 43.03 2.17
N LEU A 119 -32.16 43.01 1.49
CA LEU A 119 -31.77 44.09 0.57
C LEU A 119 -32.73 44.20 -0.61
N VAL A 120 -33.17 43.07 -1.17
CA VAL A 120 -34.18 43.03 -2.24
C VAL A 120 -35.50 43.62 -1.79
N ASP A 121 -35.95 43.35 -0.57
CA ASP A 121 -37.19 43.91 -0.03
C ASP A 121 -37.09 45.43 0.13
N VAL A 122 -35.97 45.92 0.67
CA VAL A 122 -35.69 47.36 0.82
C VAL A 122 -35.65 48.06 -0.54
N VAL A 123 -34.93 47.50 -1.52
CA VAL A 123 -34.82 48.06 -2.88
C VAL A 123 -36.15 47.96 -3.64
N SER A 124 -36.94 46.92 -3.40
CA SER A 124 -38.28 46.78 -3.97
C SER A 124 -39.29 47.73 -3.34
N GLY A 125 -39.05 48.23 -2.13
CA GLY A 125 -39.90 49.23 -1.48
C GLY A 125 -39.65 50.68 -1.95
N MET A 126 -38.42 51.01 -2.37
CA MET A 126 -38.06 52.39 -2.73
C MET A 126 -38.42 52.78 -4.17
N LYS A 127 -38.56 54.08 -4.46
CA LYS A 127 -38.84 54.58 -5.81
C LYS A 127 -37.75 54.11 -6.80
N PRO A 128 -38.10 53.74 -8.06
CA PRO A 128 -37.14 53.23 -9.04
C PRO A 128 -35.92 54.11 -9.28
N GLN A 129 -36.08 55.44 -9.31
CA GLN A 129 -34.95 56.38 -9.43
C GLN A 129 -33.97 56.23 -8.27
N LYS A 130 -34.47 56.24 -7.03
CA LYS A 130 -33.64 56.10 -5.83
C LYS A 130 -32.92 54.74 -5.77
N ALA A 131 -33.57 53.68 -6.27
CA ALA A 131 -32.94 52.37 -6.41
C ALA A 131 -31.82 52.39 -7.46
N ALA A 132 -32.02 53.06 -8.59
CA ALA A 132 -30.99 53.24 -9.61
C ALA A 132 -29.77 54.00 -9.06
N ASP A 133 -30.00 55.12 -8.38
CA ASP A 133 -28.93 55.93 -7.78
C ASP A 133 -28.13 55.12 -6.75
N LEU A 134 -28.82 54.38 -5.86
CA LEU A 134 -28.18 53.53 -4.84
C LEU A 134 -27.37 52.38 -5.47
N LEU A 135 -27.94 51.66 -6.44
CA LEU A 135 -27.28 50.51 -7.05
C LEU A 135 -26.12 50.90 -7.98
N SER A 136 -26.08 52.15 -8.45
CA SER A 136 -25.01 52.68 -9.32
C SER A 136 -23.72 52.95 -8.57
N VAL A 137 -23.79 53.24 -7.26
CA VAL A 137 -22.62 53.45 -6.38
C VAL A 137 -22.24 52.20 -5.59
N GLN A 138 -23.08 51.17 -5.64
CA GLN A 138 -22.87 49.91 -4.93
C GLN A 138 -21.95 48.97 -5.73
N GLU A 139 -21.28 48.07 -5.02
CA GLU A 139 -20.45 47.03 -5.63
C GLU A 139 -21.27 46.15 -6.60
N GLU A 140 -20.68 45.88 -7.76
CA GLU A 140 -21.37 45.35 -8.93
C GLU A 140 -21.97 43.97 -8.69
N ASN A 141 -21.25 43.08 -8.00
CA ASN A 141 -21.75 41.74 -7.70
C ASN A 141 -22.94 41.78 -6.74
N ILE A 142 -22.93 42.68 -5.74
CA ILE A 142 -24.08 42.88 -4.85
C ILE A 142 -25.27 43.44 -5.63
N SER A 143 -25.04 44.46 -6.46
CA SER A 143 -26.10 45.07 -7.27
C SER A 143 -26.78 44.05 -8.18
N VAL A 144 -26.00 43.21 -8.87
CA VAL A 144 -26.54 42.15 -9.73
C VAL A 144 -27.31 41.10 -8.92
N LYS A 145 -26.77 40.64 -7.76
CA LYS A 145 -27.48 39.67 -6.89
C LYS A 145 -28.85 40.18 -6.44
N ILE A 146 -28.97 41.47 -6.16
CA ILE A 146 -30.25 42.10 -5.81
C ILE A 146 -31.15 42.15 -7.05
N LEU A 147 -30.66 42.68 -8.16
CA LEU A 147 -31.43 42.84 -9.41
C LEU A 147 -31.98 41.51 -9.92
N GLN A 148 -31.25 40.40 -9.77
CA GLN A 148 -31.70 39.05 -10.15
C GLN A 148 -32.91 38.54 -9.35
N LYS A 149 -33.10 39.06 -8.13
CA LYS A 149 -34.18 38.62 -7.24
C LYS A 149 -35.35 39.59 -7.20
N ILE A 150 -35.20 40.78 -7.80
CA ILE A 150 -36.28 41.74 -8.00
C ILE A 150 -37.13 41.29 -9.20
N LYS A 151 -38.42 41.68 -9.21
CA LYS A 151 -39.32 41.45 -10.34
C LYS A 151 -38.73 42.01 -11.66
N PRO A 152 -38.73 41.26 -12.77
CA PRO A 152 -38.10 41.67 -14.02
C PRO A 152 -38.53 43.05 -14.52
N GLU A 153 -39.82 43.39 -14.40
CA GLU A 153 -40.36 44.67 -14.85
C GLU A 153 -39.79 45.85 -14.06
N ARG A 154 -39.51 45.62 -12.77
CA ARG A 154 -38.91 46.63 -11.89
C ARG A 154 -37.41 46.75 -12.16
N ALA A 155 -36.72 45.63 -12.38
CA ALA A 155 -35.32 45.64 -12.77
C ALA A 155 -35.11 46.41 -14.09
N ALA A 156 -35.97 46.20 -15.10
CA ALA A 156 -35.93 46.94 -16.36
C ALA A 156 -36.10 48.46 -16.15
N LYS A 157 -37.04 48.87 -15.30
CA LYS A 157 -37.22 50.30 -14.94
C LYS A 157 -35.98 50.87 -14.25
N ILE A 158 -35.35 50.12 -13.36
CA ILE A 158 -34.13 50.54 -12.66
C ILE A 158 -32.99 50.72 -13.68
N PHE A 159 -32.77 49.75 -14.58
CA PHE A 159 -31.74 49.84 -15.62
C PHE A 159 -31.92 51.05 -16.54
N ASN A 160 -33.17 51.43 -16.86
CA ASN A 160 -33.47 52.59 -17.70
C ASN A 160 -33.19 53.93 -17.01
N LEU A 161 -33.17 53.96 -15.68
CA LEU A 161 -32.95 55.17 -14.87
C LEU A 161 -31.49 55.32 -14.40
N MET A 162 -30.64 54.35 -14.69
CA MET A 162 -29.20 54.40 -14.45
C MET A 162 -28.47 55.09 -15.60
N ASP A 163 -27.25 55.55 -15.35
CA ASP A 163 -26.34 56.00 -16.39
C ASP A 163 -26.04 54.88 -17.40
N LYS A 164 -25.93 55.24 -18.68
CA LYS A 164 -25.81 54.27 -19.79
C LYS A 164 -24.65 53.27 -19.59
N GLU A 165 -23.49 53.77 -19.16
CA GLU A 165 -22.30 52.94 -18.93
C GLU A 165 -22.46 51.98 -17.75
N VAL A 166 -23.04 52.46 -16.65
CA VAL A 166 -23.31 51.66 -15.46
C VAL A 166 -24.35 50.59 -15.76
N SER A 167 -25.44 50.98 -16.42
CA SER A 167 -26.51 50.08 -16.83
C SER A 167 -25.99 48.97 -17.75
N ALA A 168 -25.23 49.32 -18.78
CA ALA A 168 -24.65 48.34 -19.72
C ALA A 168 -23.70 47.36 -19.00
N ARG A 169 -22.86 47.86 -18.09
CA ARG A 169 -21.93 47.03 -17.30
C ARG A 169 -22.67 46.05 -16.40
N LEU A 170 -23.66 46.51 -15.64
CA LEU A 170 -24.46 45.66 -14.76
C LEU A 170 -25.31 44.67 -15.55
N GLN A 171 -25.87 45.04 -16.71
CA GLN A 171 -26.60 44.12 -17.59
C GLN A 171 -25.69 43.01 -18.14
N LYS A 172 -24.45 43.33 -18.53
CA LYS A 172 -23.47 42.31 -18.96
C LYS A 172 -23.19 41.29 -17.86
N LEU A 173 -22.96 41.76 -16.63
CA LEU A 173 -22.74 40.90 -15.46
C LEU A 173 -23.99 40.08 -15.11
N TYR A 174 -25.18 40.70 -15.23
CA TYR A 174 -26.46 40.04 -14.99
C TYR A 174 -26.68 38.83 -15.89
N LEU A 175 -26.33 38.92 -17.17
CA LEU A 175 -26.42 37.81 -18.13
C LEU A 175 -25.41 36.70 -17.83
N ASN A 176 -24.17 37.08 -17.49
CA ASN A 176 -23.10 36.11 -17.24
C ASN A 176 -23.29 35.30 -15.95
N MET A 177 -24.04 35.81 -14.97
CA MET A 177 -24.36 35.10 -13.73
C MET A 177 -25.55 34.13 -13.86
N GLN A 178 -26.24 34.09 -15.02
CA GLN A 178 -27.32 33.12 -15.26
C GLN A 178 -26.82 31.77 -15.82
N GLN A 179 -25.50 31.64 -16.03
CA GLN A 179 -24.82 30.40 -16.44
C GLN A 179 -24.19 29.71 -15.22
#